data_AF-A0A5A8C1P3-F1
#
_entry.id   AF-A0A5A8C1P3-F1
#
_cell.length_a   1.000
_cell.length_b   1.000
_cell.length_c   1.000
_cell.angle_alpha   90.00
_cell.angle_beta   90.00
_cell.angle_gamma   90.00
#
_symmetry.space_group_name_H-M   'P 1'
#
loop_
_entity.id
_entity.type
_entity.pdbx_description
1 polymer ?
#
loop_
_entity_poly.entity_id
_entity_poly.type
_entity_poly.pdbx_seq_one_letter_code
_entity_poly.pdbx_strand_id
1 'polypeptide(L)'
;MSTSSTSAEPVARSVEPASGSTSGALSTECVGSACHVLATVLSHYPDRNEALVNAGGTALHKDSGGVEHWGELRGFGGRLIVLRLSQEHGVVGTLDGSPMPWTELPLGGVVRIVPNHSCMAACQHQTHHVVGEGGVVEDVWRPAAGW
;
A
#
# COMPACT_ATOMS: atom_id res chain seq x y z
N MET A 1 -35.48 6.03 5.87
CA MET A 1 -34.16 5.54 6.31
C MET A 1 -33.41 5.10 5.07
N SER A 2 -32.57 5.99 4.52
CA SER A 2 -31.84 5.73 3.27
C SER A 2 -30.42 5.35 3.64
N THR A 3 -30.03 4.11 3.36
CA THR A 3 -28.68 3.61 3.54
C THR A 3 -27.84 4.05 2.34
N SER A 4 -26.94 5.00 2.56
CA SER A 4 -25.91 5.39 1.58
C SER A 4 -24.85 4.29 1.52
N SER A 5 -24.82 3.55 0.41
CA SER A 5 -23.71 2.66 0.06
C SER A 5 -22.52 3.51 -0.37
N THR A 6 -21.45 3.50 0.41
CA THR A 6 -20.14 4.05 0.00
C THR A 6 -19.60 3.15 -1.11
N SER A 7 -19.65 3.62 -2.36
CA SER A 7 -18.98 2.97 -3.48
C SER A 7 -17.48 3.09 -3.25
N ALA A 8 -16.74 1.97 -3.36
CA ALA A 8 -15.29 1.99 -3.43
C ALA A 8 -14.87 2.86 -4.63
N GLU A 9 -13.94 3.77 -4.42
CA GLU A 9 -13.37 4.56 -5.51
C GLU A 9 -12.59 3.65 -6.47
N PRO A 10 -12.66 3.89 -7.79
CA PRO A 10 -11.96 3.08 -8.76
C PRO A 10 -10.45 3.12 -8.50
N VAL A 11 -9.86 1.94 -8.32
CA VAL A 11 -8.41 1.71 -8.30
C VAL A 11 -7.80 2.41 -9.52
N ALA A 12 -7.00 3.45 -9.28
CA ALA A 12 -6.29 4.18 -10.32
C ALA A 12 -5.45 3.17 -11.12
N ARG A 13 -5.81 2.99 -12.38
CA ARG A 13 -5.06 2.16 -13.31
C ARG A 13 -3.75 2.87 -13.59
N SER A 14 -2.65 2.19 -13.26
CA SER A 14 -1.26 2.48 -13.61
C SER A 14 -0.70 3.84 -13.13
N VAL A 15 0.15 3.76 -12.11
CA VAL A 15 1.36 4.59 -12.08
C VAL A 15 2.37 3.85 -12.95
N GLU A 16 2.64 4.35 -14.16
CA GLU A 16 3.72 3.78 -14.96
C GLU A 16 5.05 4.09 -14.26
N PRO A 17 5.85 3.07 -13.88
CA PRO A 17 7.13 3.32 -13.27
C PRO A 17 8.05 3.99 -14.30
N ALA A 18 8.69 5.09 -13.92
CA ALA A 18 9.88 5.54 -14.62
C ALA A 18 10.87 4.35 -14.63
N SER A 19 11.29 3.94 -15.82
CA SER A 19 12.04 2.72 -16.08
C SER A 19 13.17 2.48 -15.05
N GLY A 20 13.01 1.50 -14.15
CA GLY A 20 14.14 0.95 -13.39
C GLY A 20 13.97 0.57 -11.91
N SER A 21 12.82 0.74 -11.24
CA SER A 21 12.68 0.33 -9.82
C SER A 21 11.63 -0.79 -9.63
N THR A 22 12.06 -1.94 -9.10
CA THR A 22 11.21 -3.11 -8.76
C THR A 22 10.78 -3.15 -7.29
N SER A 23 11.18 -2.14 -6.50
CA SER A 23 10.74 -1.95 -5.11
C SER A 23 9.56 -0.96 -5.07
N GLY A 24 8.63 -1.14 -4.12
CA GLY A 24 7.43 -0.33 -3.98
C GLY A 24 7.73 1.18 -3.95
N ALA A 25 6.85 1.99 -4.52
CA ALA A 25 7.06 3.44 -4.63
C ALA A 25 6.20 4.20 -3.61
N LEU A 26 6.77 5.20 -2.93
CA LEU A 26 5.99 6.06 -2.04
C LEU A 26 5.27 7.18 -2.82
N SER A 27 3.98 7.36 -2.56
CA SER A 27 3.15 8.42 -3.13
C SER A 27 2.36 9.22 -2.09
N THR A 28 2.02 10.47 -2.42
CA THR A 28 1.27 11.39 -1.54
C THR A 28 0.04 12.00 -2.22
N GLU A 29 -1.09 12.18 -1.49
CA GLU A 29 -2.31 12.86 -1.98
C GLU A 29 -3.09 13.63 -0.87
N CYS A 30 -4.01 14.53 -1.22
CA CYS A 30 -4.53 15.59 -0.33
C CYS A 30 -5.78 15.27 0.54
N VAL A 31 -6.16 14.01 0.79
CA VAL A 31 -7.25 13.69 1.75
C VAL A 31 -6.95 12.39 2.53
N GLY A 32 -6.88 12.48 3.87
CA GLY A 32 -6.45 11.38 4.76
C GLY A 32 -4.93 11.33 4.95
N SER A 33 -4.38 10.18 5.39
CA SER A 33 -2.92 10.00 5.37
C SER A 33 -2.44 10.08 3.92
N ALA A 34 -1.78 11.18 3.58
CA ALA A 34 -1.31 11.44 2.22
C ALA A 34 -0.35 10.34 1.75
N CYS A 35 0.55 9.93 2.65
CA CYS A 35 1.65 9.00 2.40
C CYS A 35 1.17 7.54 2.28
N HIS A 36 1.50 6.89 1.16
CA HIS A 36 1.24 5.47 0.93
C HIS A 36 2.31 4.84 0.03
N VAL A 37 2.53 3.54 0.15
CA VAL A 37 3.42 2.74 -0.70
C VAL A 37 2.60 1.98 -1.74
N LEU A 38 2.97 2.10 -3.01
CA LEU A 38 2.45 1.27 -4.09
C LEU A 38 3.12 -0.10 -4.04
N ALA A 39 2.29 -1.15 -4.10
CA ALA A 39 2.75 -2.52 -4.13
C ALA A 39 1.95 -3.33 -5.17
N THR A 40 2.60 -4.30 -5.80
CA THR A 40 1.99 -5.22 -6.76
C THR A 40 1.59 -6.50 -6.06
N VAL A 41 0.38 -6.99 -6.32
CA VAL A 41 -0.09 -8.31 -5.89
C VAL A 41 0.63 -9.39 -6.70
N LEU A 42 1.43 -10.21 -6.04
CA LEU A 42 2.28 -11.22 -6.68
C LEU A 42 1.63 -12.61 -6.72
N SER A 43 0.95 -12.98 -5.64
CA SER A 43 0.43 -14.34 -5.44
C SER A 43 -0.80 -14.33 -4.55
N HIS A 44 -1.69 -15.32 -4.76
CA HIS A 44 -2.81 -15.63 -3.88
C HIS A 44 -2.62 -16.98 -3.21
N TYR A 45 -3.08 -17.08 -1.97
CA TYR A 45 -3.15 -18.31 -1.20
C TYR A 45 -4.57 -18.46 -0.61
N PRO A 46 -5.56 -18.90 -1.40
CA PRO A 46 -6.95 -19.00 -0.96
C PRO A 46 -7.14 -19.88 0.28
N ASP A 47 -6.40 -20.99 0.36
CA ASP A 47 -6.45 -21.91 1.51
C ASP A 47 -5.98 -21.28 2.83
N ARG A 48 -5.23 -20.17 2.75
CA ARG A 48 -4.75 -19.38 3.90
C ARG A 48 -5.48 -18.05 4.06
N ASN A 49 -6.39 -17.71 3.13
CA ASN A 49 -7.04 -16.41 3.05
C ASN A 49 -6.03 -15.24 2.98
N GLU A 50 -4.96 -15.40 2.19
CA GLU A 50 -3.83 -14.45 2.12
C GLU A 50 -3.44 -14.08 0.68
N ALA A 51 -2.96 -12.85 0.50
CA ALA A 51 -2.27 -12.41 -0.71
C ALA A 51 -0.84 -11.96 -0.40
N LEU A 52 0.08 -12.08 -1.36
CA LEU A 52 1.46 -11.63 -1.24
C LEU A 52 1.67 -10.38 -2.09
N VAL A 53 2.36 -9.38 -1.54
CA VAL A 53 2.73 -8.14 -2.25
C VAL A 53 4.23 -7.90 -2.18
N ASN A 54 4.81 -7.17 -3.14
CA ASN A 54 6.24 -6.80 -3.18
C ASN A 54 6.59 -5.59 -2.27
N ALA A 55 5.87 -5.40 -1.17
CA ALA A 55 6.15 -4.37 -0.17
C ALA A 55 6.42 -5.02 1.18
N GLY A 56 7.70 -5.22 1.48
CA GLY A 56 8.18 -5.76 2.75
C GLY A 56 8.63 -4.69 3.74
N GLY A 57 9.44 -5.09 4.72
CA GLY A 57 10.07 -4.17 5.68
C GLY A 57 10.97 -3.11 5.04
N THR A 58 11.59 -3.39 3.89
CA THR A 58 12.37 -2.41 3.12
C THR A 58 11.51 -1.38 2.40
N ALA A 59 10.19 -1.55 2.36
CA ALA A 59 9.27 -0.59 1.76
C ALA A 59 8.40 0.11 2.82
N LEU A 60 7.97 -0.62 3.86
CA LEU A 60 7.01 -0.16 4.87
C LEU A 60 7.64 0.12 6.25
N HIS A 61 8.85 -0.37 6.49
CA HIS A 61 9.47 -0.52 7.82
C HIS A 61 8.78 -1.58 8.71
N LYS A 62 9.47 -2.06 9.76
CA LYS A 62 8.95 -3.07 10.71
C LYS A 62 8.39 -2.49 12.01
N ASP A 63 8.34 -1.17 12.11
CA ASP A 63 7.69 -0.47 13.23
C ASP A 63 6.18 -0.61 13.08
N SER A 64 5.56 -1.33 14.01
CA SER A 64 4.12 -1.54 13.99
C SER A 64 3.36 -0.38 14.63
N GLY A 65 4.03 0.59 15.27
CA GLY A 65 3.36 1.70 15.95
C GLY A 65 2.44 1.27 17.10
N GLY A 66 2.63 0.05 17.63
CA GLY A 66 1.82 -0.50 18.71
C GLY A 66 0.55 -1.23 18.28
N VAL A 67 0.30 -1.41 16.97
CA VAL A 67 -0.80 -2.24 16.45
C VAL A 67 -0.29 -3.58 15.90
N GLU A 68 -1.20 -4.53 15.65
CA GLU A 68 -0.89 -5.90 15.21
C GLU A 68 -0.89 -6.07 13.68
N HIS A 69 -0.43 -5.05 12.95
CA HIS A 69 -0.25 -5.07 11.50
C HIS A 69 0.83 -4.07 11.09
N TRP A 70 1.19 -4.02 9.80
CA TRP A 70 2.24 -3.13 9.26
C TRP A 70 1.76 -2.16 8.16
N GLY A 71 0.45 -2.06 8.00
CA GLY A 71 -0.18 -1.08 7.13
C GLY A 71 -1.59 -1.48 6.76
N GLU A 72 -2.35 -0.53 6.24
CA GLU A 72 -3.72 -0.72 5.77
C GLU A 72 -3.78 -0.50 4.26
N LEU A 73 -4.52 -1.35 3.54
CA LEU A 73 -4.76 -1.11 2.12
C LEU A 73 -5.82 -0.01 1.97
N ARG A 74 -5.44 1.06 1.28
CA ARG A 74 -6.33 2.18 0.98
C ARG A 74 -7.50 1.70 0.10
N GLY A 75 -8.69 2.25 0.37
CA GLY A 75 -9.92 1.89 -0.34
C GLY A 75 -10.68 0.71 0.29
N PHE A 76 -10.12 0.03 1.29
CA PHE A 76 -10.77 -1.13 1.94
C PHE A 76 -11.28 -0.84 3.36
N GLY A 77 -11.31 0.42 3.79
CA GLY A 77 -11.88 0.83 5.09
C GLY A 77 -11.22 0.17 6.30
N GLY A 78 -9.90 -0.06 6.26
CA GLY A 78 -9.14 -0.73 7.32
C GLY A 78 -9.35 -2.24 7.40
N ARG A 79 -10.20 -2.83 6.54
CA ARG A 79 -10.47 -4.28 6.53
C ARG A 79 -9.25 -5.10 6.08
N LEU A 80 -8.55 -4.61 5.06
CA LEU A 80 -7.38 -5.27 4.51
C LEU A 80 -6.11 -4.66 5.09
N ILE A 81 -5.28 -5.52 5.67
CA ILE A 81 -4.07 -5.13 6.39
C ILE A 81 -2.87 -5.96 5.95
N VAL A 82 -1.68 -5.41 6.16
CA VAL A 82 -0.43 -6.17 6.06
C VAL A 82 -0.20 -6.92 7.36
N LEU A 83 -0.58 -8.20 7.38
CA LEU A 83 -0.51 -9.10 8.53
C LEU A 83 0.92 -9.43 8.94
N ARG A 84 1.83 -9.58 7.97
CA ARG A 84 3.21 -10.03 8.20
C ARG A 84 4.15 -9.42 7.18
N LEU A 85 5.39 -9.17 7.60
CA LEU A 85 6.46 -8.68 6.74
C LEU A 85 7.67 -9.63 6.73
N SER A 86 8.14 -9.94 5.53
CA SER A 86 9.53 -10.33 5.29
C SER A 86 10.38 -9.09 4.98
N GLN A 87 11.59 -9.27 4.46
CA GLN A 87 12.39 -8.13 4.00
C GLN A 87 11.70 -7.41 2.83
N GLU A 88 11.38 -8.12 1.74
CA GLU A 88 10.88 -7.53 0.48
C GLU A 88 9.40 -7.79 0.20
N HIS A 89 8.78 -8.72 0.94
CA HIS A 89 7.38 -9.09 0.75
C HIS A 89 6.53 -8.83 1.98
N GLY A 90 5.31 -8.38 1.72
CA GLY A 90 4.24 -8.26 2.70
C GLY A 90 3.16 -9.30 2.44
N VAL A 91 2.54 -9.79 3.50
CA VAL A 91 1.37 -10.67 3.42
C VAL A 91 0.14 -9.89 3.81
N VAL A 92 -0.80 -9.78 2.88
CA VAL A 92 -2.07 -9.09 3.05
C VAL A 92 -3.16 -10.08 3.46
N GLY A 93 -3.99 -9.69 4.42
CA GLY A 93 -5.16 -10.44 4.84
C GLY A 93 -6.13 -9.58 5.64
N THR A 94 -7.00 -10.25 6.40
CA THR A 94 -8.01 -9.64 7.27
C THR A 94 -7.74 -10.04 8.72
N LEU A 95 -7.87 -9.11 9.67
CA LEU A 95 -7.62 -9.41 11.08
C LEU A 95 -8.69 -10.35 11.67
N ASP A 96 -9.92 -10.23 11.17
CA ASP A 96 -11.09 -11.02 11.59
C ASP A 96 -11.24 -12.35 10.82
N GLY A 97 -10.34 -12.64 9.86
CA GLY A 97 -10.42 -13.81 9.00
C GLY A 97 -11.55 -13.76 7.96
N SER A 98 -12.17 -12.60 7.73
CA SER A 98 -13.19 -12.44 6.69
C SER A 98 -12.62 -12.74 5.28
N PRO A 99 -13.43 -13.28 4.34
CA PRO A 99 -12.92 -13.71 3.03
C PRO A 99 -12.29 -12.58 2.22
N MET A 100 -11.10 -12.82 1.65
CA MET A 100 -10.41 -11.85 0.82
C MET A 100 -11.19 -11.48 -0.45
N PRO A 101 -11.19 -10.20 -0.87
CA PRO A 101 -11.86 -9.74 -2.08
C PRO A 101 -11.01 -9.99 -3.34
N TRP A 102 -10.86 -11.25 -3.73
CA TRP A 102 -9.93 -11.66 -4.80
C TRP A 102 -10.14 -10.96 -6.15
N THR A 103 -11.36 -10.53 -6.46
CA THR A 103 -11.67 -9.79 -7.69
C THR A 103 -11.12 -8.36 -7.66
N GLU A 104 -11.04 -7.74 -6.48
CA GLU A 104 -10.49 -6.40 -6.26
C GLU A 104 -8.96 -6.41 -6.09
N LEU A 105 -8.39 -7.59 -5.82
CA LEU A 105 -6.95 -7.84 -5.72
C LEU A 105 -6.49 -8.79 -6.84
N PRO A 106 -6.57 -8.44 -8.13
CA PRO A 106 -6.08 -9.33 -9.18
C PRO A 106 -4.55 -9.50 -9.10
N LEU A 107 -4.04 -10.66 -9.52
CA LEU A 107 -2.59 -10.86 -9.71
C LEU A 107 -2.04 -9.82 -10.70
N GLY A 108 -0.90 -9.21 -10.37
CA GLY A 108 -0.33 -8.09 -11.12
C GLY A 108 -1.02 -6.75 -10.86
N GLY A 109 -2.12 -6.72 -10.09
CA GLY A 109 -2.79 -5.49 -9.68
C GLY A 109 -1.93 -4.67 -8.72
N VAL A 110 -2.13 -3.35 -8.72
CA VAL A 110 -1.43 -2.42 -7.82
C VAL A 110 -2.35 -2.01 -6.69
N VAL A 111 -1.85 -2.12 -5.46
CA VAL A 111 -2.50 -1.65 -4.24
C VAL A 111 -1.73 -0.49 -3.63
N ARG A 112 -2.43 0.32 -2.83
CA ARG A 112 -1.86 1.42 -2.05
C ARG A 112 -1.90 1.04 -0.58
N ILE A 113 -0.74 1.00 0.06
CA ILE A 113 -0.61 0.62 1.48
C ILE A 113 -0.27 1.88 2.26
N VAL A 114 -1.14 2.26 3.21
CA VAL A 114 -0.87 3.32 4.18
C VAL A 114 0.01 2.71 5.28
N PRO A 115 1.27 3.14 5.45
CA PRO A 115 2.14 2.62 6.49
C PRO A 115 1.71 3.13 7.87
N ASN A 116 1.91 2.33 8.91
CA ASN A 116 1.58 2.75 10.29
C ASN A 116 2.41 3.95 10.75
N HIS A 117 3.68 4.01 10.33
CA HIS A 117 4.60 5.10 10.67
C HIS A 117 5.16 5.71 9.38
N SER A 118 4.53 6.79 8.92
CA SER A 118 4.87 7.47 7.67
C SER A 118 6.33 7.91 7.59
N CYS A 119 6.91 8.42 8.69
CA CYS A 119 8.31 8.83 8.73
C CYS A 119 9.25 7.65 8.47
N MET A 120 9.03 6.52 9.13
CA MET A 120 9.88 5.34 8.99
C MET A 120 9.79 4.72 7.61
N ALA A 121 8.59 4.67 7.03
CA ALA A 121 8.39 4.25 5.64
C ALA A 121 9.06 5.24 4.67
N ALA A 122 8.85 6.54 4.83
CA ALA A 122 9.42 7.57 3.96
C ALA A 122 10.96 7.53 3.92
N CYS A 123 11.62 7.20 5.02
CA CYS A 123 13.07 7.01 5.09
C CYS A 123 13.58 5.79 4.31
N GLN A 124 12.73 4.82 3.96
CA GLN A 124 13.13 3.68 3.13
C GLN A 124 13.21 4.01 1.63
N HIS A 125 12.68 5.17 1.22
CA HIS A 125 12.57 5.56 -0.19
C HIS A 125 13.47 6.76 -0.49
N GLN A 126 14.30 6.63 -1.54
CA GLN A 126 15.17 7.71 -2.01
C GLN A 126 14.42 8.83 -2.75
N THR A 127 13.21 8.52 -3.22
CA THR A 127 12.33 9.44 -3.96
C THR A 127 10.90 9.28 -3.51
N HIS A 128 10.16 10.38 -3.45
CA HIS A 128 8.72 10.38 -3.19
C HIS A 128 8.00 10.93 -4.41
N HIS A 129 7.01 10.20 -4.92
CA HIS A 129 6.20 10.65 -6.05
C HIS A 129 5.02 11.48 -5.53
N VAL A 130 4.95 12.75 -5.92
CA VAL A 130 3.80 13.59 -5.58
C VAL A 130 2.71 13.30 -6.60
N VAL A 131 1.54 12.89 -6.11
CA VAL A 131 0.44 12.45 -6.97
C VAL A 131 -0.70 13.44 -6.85
N GLY A 132 -1.04 14.04 -7.98
CA GLY A 132 -2.14 14.99 -8.11
C GLY A 132 -3.48 14.32 -8.41
N GLU A 133 -4.38 15.11 -8.98
CA GLU A 133 -5.72 14.65 -9.35
C GLU A 133 -5.65 13.52 -10.39
N GLY A 134 -6.58 12.56 -10.31
CA GLY A 134 -6.65 11.43 -11.23
C GLY A 134 -5.53 10.40 -11.06
N GLY A 135 -4.66 10.53 -10.04
CA GLY A 135 -3.57 9.58 -9.79
C GLY A 135 -2.32 9.82 -10.66
N VAL A 136 -2.18 11.02 -11.23
CA VAL A 136 -1.05 11.41 -12.08
C VAL A 136 0.10 11.92 -11.23
N VAL A 137 1.33 11.50 -11.52
CA VAL A 137 2.53 12.03 -10.86
C VAL A 137 2.79 13.45 -11.37
N GLU A 138 2.77 14.42 -10.47
CA GLU A 138 2.99 15.85 -10.77
C GLU A 138 4.42 16.29 -10.46
N ASP A 139 5.06 15.65 -9.47
CA ASP A 139 6.42 15.98 -9.05
C ASP A 139 7.13 14.76 -8.43
N VAL A 140 8.46 14.84 -8.30
CA VAL A 140 9.30 13.84 -7.63
C VAL A 140 10.22 14.52 -6.63
N TRP A 141 9.94 14.32 -5.35
CA TRP A 141 10.74 14.85 -4.25
C TRP A 141 11.90 13.91 -3.92
N ARG A 142 13.04 14.49 -3.55
CA ARG A 142 14.20 13.77 -3.03
C ARG A 142 14.47 14.27 -1.61
N PRO A 143 14.14 13.50 -0.57
CA PRO A 143 14.41 13.91 0.80
C PRO A 143 15.92 14.00 1.06
N ALA A 144 16.32 14.87 1.97
CA ALA A 144 17.66 14.80 2.56
C ALA A 144 17.83 13.48 3.32
N ALA A 145 19.04 12.92 3.32
CA ALA A 145 19.35 11.66 3.96
C ALA A 145 20.71 11.71 4.70
N GLY A 146 20.81 10.95 5.77
CA GLY A 146 22.02 10.85 6.61
C GLY A 146 22.14 11.92 7.68
N TRP A 147 23.36 12.09 8.19
CA TRP A 147 23.78 13.11 9.15
C TRP A 147 25.13 13.70 8.75
#